data_AF-A0A534VNP8-F1
#
_entry.id   AF-A0A534VNP8-F1
#
_cell.length_a   1.000
_cell.length_b   1.000
_cell.length_c   1.000
_cell.angle_alpha   90.00
_cell.angle_beta   90.00
_cell.angle_gamma   90.00
#
_symmetry.space_group_name_H-M   'P 1'
#
loop_
_entity.id
_entity.type
_entity.pdbx_description
1 polymer ?
#
loop_
_entity_poly.entity_id
_entity_poly.type
_entity_poly.pdbx_seq_one_letter_code
_entity_poly.pdbx_strand_id
1 'polypeptide(L)' 'MAARILFALPGLHGGGAERVVVTVLRHLDRRRFEPHLVLADAVGPYLGEVPADVPVHTLGASRLRRALPALVRTVR' A
#
# COMPACT_ATOMS: atom_id res chain seq x y z
N MET A 1 -7.23 -2.61 20.42
CA MET A 1 -7.72 -2.19 19.08
C MET A 1 -6.48 -1.93 18.23
N ALA A 2 -6.36 -2.55 17.06
CA ALA A 2 -5.22 -2.31 16.18
C ALA A 2 -5.40 -0.96 15.44
N ALA A 3 -4.33 -0.19 15.29
CA ALA A 3 -4.36 1.07 14.57
C ALA A 3 -4.29 0.83 13.05
N ARG A 4 -5.21 1.44 12.30
CA ARG A 4 -5.23 1.31 10.84
C ARG A 4 -4.18 2.22 10.23
N ILE A 5 -3.30 1.66 9.40
CA ILE A 5 -2.22 2.39 8.73
C ILE A 5 -2.34 2.19 7.23
N LEU A 6 -2.21 3.27 6.48
CA LEU A 6 -2.32 3.26 5.04
C LEU A 6 -0.99 3.67 4.40
N PHE A 7 -0.45 2.78 3.58
CA PHE A 7 0.71 3.06 2.73
C PHE A 7 0.22 3.40 1.33
N ALA A 8 0.67 4.52 0.78
CA ALA A 8 0.26 4.98 -0.54
C ALA A 8 1.50 5.14 -1.43
N LEU A 9 1.55 4.36 -2.52
CA LEU A 9 2.66 4.36 -3.48
C LEU A 9 2.12 4.50 -4.91
N PRO A 10 2.90 5.08 -5.85
CA PRO A 10 2.50 5.11 -7.25
C PRO A 10 2.43 3.71 -7.88
N GLY A 11 3.32 2.80 -7.48
CA GLY A 11 3.39 1.41 -7.94
C GLY A 11 4.48 0.66 -7.19
N LEU A 12 4.79 -0.56 -7.62
CA LEU A 12 5.85 -1.42 -7.06
C LEU A 12 6.89 -1.78 -8.13
N HIS A 13 7.39 -0.78 -8.85
CA HIS A 13 8.27 -0.89 -10.02
C HIS A 13 9.71 -1.38 -9.75
N GLY A 14 10.08 -1.63 -8.50
CA GLY A 14 11.40 -2.12 -8.12
C GLY A 14 12.26 -1.10 -7.37
N GLY A 15 11.73 0.08 -7.04
CA GLY A 15 12.47 1.16 -6.39
C GLY A 15 12.82 0.89 -4.92
N GLY A 16 13.81 1.63 -4.40
CA GLY A 16 14.29 1.47 -3.01
C GLY A 16 13.21 1.76 -1.96
N ALA A 17 12.41 2.81 -2.14
CA ALA A 17 11.32 3.14 -1.22
C ALA A 17 10.23 2.06 -1.19
N GLU A 18 9.91 1.49 -2.35
CA GLU A 18 8.92 0.42 -2.48
C GLU A 18 9.39 -0.85 -1.77
N ARG A 19 10.68 -1.20 -1.92
CA ARG A 19 11.32 -2.30 -1.18
C ARG A 19 11.20 -2.12 0.33
N VAL A 20 11.43 -0.91 0.83
CA VAL A 20 11.27 -0.60 2.26
C VAL A 20 9.82 -0.81 2.69
N VAL A 21 8.83 -0.28 1.95
CA VAL A 21 7.41 -0.43 2.29
C VAL A 21 6.99 -1.90 2.32
N VAL A 22 7.32 -2.69 1.30
CA VAL A 22 7.01 -4.14 1.28
C VAL A 22 7.67 -4.86 2.45
N THR A 23 8.88 -4.46 2.84
CA THR A 23 9.58 -5.04 3.99
C THR A 23 8.90 -4.68 5.31
N VAL A 24 8.44 -3.44 5.45
CA VAL A 24 7.65 -3.01 6.61
C VAL A 24 6.33 -3.78 6.67
N LEU A 25 5.61 -3.89 5.54
CA LEU A 25 4.35 -4.65 5.47
C LEU A 25 4.53 -6.10 5.91
N ARG A 26 5.65 -6.75 5.57
CA ARG A 26 5.97 -8.13 5.99
C ARG A 26 6.17 -8.30 7.50
N HIS A 27 6.68 -7.28 8.19
CA HIS A 27 7.13 -7.42 9.59
C HIS A 27 6.30 -6.58 10.59
N LEU A 28 5.33 -5.80 10.12
CA LEU A 28 4.51 -4.95 10.99
C LEU A 28 3.59 -5.81 11.88
N ASP A 29 3.62 -5.60 13.21
CA ASP A 29 2.84 -6.39 14.18
C ASP A 29 1.33 -6.23 13.97
N ARG A 30 0.67 -7.31 13.52
CA ARG A 30 -0.77 -7.35 13.22
C ARG A 30 -1.68 -7.21 14.45
N ARG A 31 -1.15 -7.44 15.65
CA ARG A 31 -1.90 -7.21 16.89
C ARG A 31 -2.01 -5.72 17.23
N ARG A 32 -1.10 -4.93 16.68
CA ARG A 32 -0.99 -3.48 16.93
C ARG A 32 -1.45 -2.66 15.74
N PHE A 33 -1.28 -3.18 14.52
CA PHE A 33 -1.53 -2.43 13.29
C PHE A 33 -2.28 -3.26 12.26
N GLU A 34 -3.21 -2.60 11.58
CA GLU A 34 -3.91 -3.13 10.42
C GLU A 34 -3.43 -2.36 9.18
N PRO A 35 -2.41 -2.87 8.48
CA PRO A 35 -1.86 -2.20 7.30
C PRO A 35 -2.76 -2.38 6.09
N HIS A 36 -2.88 -1.31 5.29
CA HIS A 36 -3.47 -1.31 3.97
C HIS A 36 -2.48 -0.69 2.99
N LEU A 37 -2.47 -1.17 1.75
CA LEU A 37 -1.63 -0.65 0.67
C LEU A 37 -2.52 -0.07 -0.42
N VAL A 38 -2.23 1.14 -0.86
CA VAL A 38 -2.86 1.78 -2.01
C VAL A 38 -1.81 2.00 -3.08
N LEU A 39 -2.10 1.51 -4.28
CA LEU A 39 -1.28 1.66 -5.46
C LEU A 39 -2.04 2.48 -6.52
N ALA A 40 -1.35 3.43 -7.15
CA ALA A 40 -1.94 4.13 -8.29
C ALA A 40 -2.10 3.15 -9.48
N ASP A 41 -1.08 2.31 -9.70
CA ASP A 41 -1.10 1.15 -10.59
C ASP A 41 -0.49 -0.07 -9.89
N ALA A 42 -1.17 -1.22 -9.93
CA ALA A 42 -0.68 -2.47 -9.33
C ALA A 42 0.14 -3.25 -10.34
N VAL A 43 1.33 -2.71 -10.63
CA VAL A 43 2.33 -3.39 -11.46
C VAL A 43 3.70 -3.41 -10.77
N GLY A 44 4.49 -4.42 -11.11
CA GLY A 44 5.91 -4.49 -10.80
C GLY A 44 6.33 -5.67 -9.92
N PRO A 45 7.65 -5.88 -9.75
CA PRO A 45 8.23 -7.10 -9.22
C PRO A 45 7.88 -7.41 -7.76
N TYR A 46 7.54 -6.40 -6.95
CA TYR A 46 7.30 -6.62 -5.52
C TYR A 46 5.85 -6.92 -5.15
N LEU A 47 4.93 -6.97 -6.12
CA LEU A 47 3.51 -7.30 -5.86
C LEU A 47 3.35 -8.66 -5.19
N GLY A 48 4.07 -9.67 -5.69
CA GLY A 48 4.04 -11.02 -5.12
C GLY A 48 4.69 -11.11 -3.74
N GLU A 49 5.41 -10.08 -3.31
CA GLU A 49 6.02 -10.01 -1.99
C GLU A 49 5.13 -9.30 -0.96
N VAL A 50 4.00 -8.71 -1.39
CA VAL A 50 3.01 -8.14 -0.48
C VAL A 50 2.32 -9.30 0.27
N PRO A 51 2.28 -9.27 1.61
CA PRO A 51 1.59 -10.31 2.38
C PRO A 51 0.10 -10.40 2.02
N ALA A 52 -0.42 -11.62 1.90
CA ALA A 52 -1.81 -11.87 1.47
C ALA A 52 -2.87 -11.28 2.43
N ASP A 53 -2.49 -11.04 3.69
CA ASP A 53 -3.33 -10.41 4.70
C ASP A 53 -3.39 -8.89 4.59
N VAL A 54 -2.59 -8.26 3.73
CA VAL A 54 -2.60 -6.81 3.50
C VAL A 54 -3.53 -6.49 2.32
N PRO A 55 -4.64 -5.77 2.54
CA PRO A 55 -5.50 -5.36 1.44
C PRO A 55 -4.79 -4.38 0.52
N VAL A 56 -4.75 -4.70 -0.78
CA VAL A 56 -4.20 -3.84 -1.84
C VAL A 56 -5.34 -3.18 -2.59
N HIS A 57 -5.33 -1.86 -2.60
CA HIS A 57 -6.32 -1.03 -3.28
C HIS A 57 -5.69 -0.37 -4.50
N THR A 58 -6.26 -0.59 -5.67
CA THR A 58 -5.76 -0.03 -6.93
C THR A 58 -6.64 1.11 -7.40
N LEU A 59 -6.03 2.25 -7.73
CA LEU A 59 -6.79 3.44 -8.13
C LEU A 59 -6.88 3.62 -9.65
N GLY A 60 -6.23 2.76 -10.45
CA GLY A 60 -6.30 2.79 -11.91
C GLY A 60 -5.81 4.11 -12.51
N ALA A 61 -4.87 4.78 -11.84
CA ALA A 61 -4.44 6.12 -12.18
C ALA A 61 -2.92 6.19 -12.35
N SER A 62 -2.46 6.91 -13.37
CA SER A 62 -1.02 7.06 -13.63
C SER A 62 -0.26 7.90 -12.59
N ARG A 63 -0.96 8.60 -11.67
CA ARG A 63 -0.32 9.49 -10.68
C ARG A 63 -1.03 9.47 -9.33
N LEU A 64 -0.28 9.10 -8.29
CA LEU A 64 -0.75 9.03 -6.89
C LEU A 64 -1.43 10.31 -6.40
N ARG A 65 -0.92 11.49 -6.78
CA ARG A 65 -1.49 12.78 -6.36
C ARG A 65 -2.94 13.01 -6.81
N ARG A 66 -3.35 12.44 -7.95
CA ARG A 66 -4.74 12.51 -8.45
C ARG A 66 -5.66 11.55 -7.69
N ALA A 67 -5.05 10.61 -6.96
CA ALA A 67 -5.66 9.52 -6.26
C ALA A 67 -5.86 9.82 -4.75
N LEU A 68 -5.17 10.84 -4.23
CA LEU A 68 -5.31 11.35 -2.86
C LEU A 68 -6.76 11.72 -2.44
N PRO A 69 -7.61 12.35 -3.26
CA PRO A 69 -9.00 12.61 -2.86
C PRO A 69 -9.86 11.34 -2.79
N ALA A 70 -9.54 10.30 -3.57
CA ALA A 70 -10.20 8.99 -3.45
C ALA A 70 -9.78 8.30 -2.14
N LEU A 71 -8.48 8.34 -1.83
CA LEU A 71 -7.88 7.86 -0.57
C LEU A 71 -8.56 8.44 0.68
N VAL A 72 -8.78 9.76 0.73
CA VAL A 72 -9.50 10.42 1.85
C VAL A 72 -10.94 9.93 1.97
N ARG A 73 -11.57 9.56 0.84
CA ARG A 73 -12.96 9.07 0.81
C ARG A 73 -13.08 7.61 1.23
N THR A 74 -12.06 6.78 1.01
CA THR A 74 -12.05 5.36 1.35
C THR A 74 -11.66 5.09 2.81
N VAL A 75 -10.97 6.03 3.46
CA VAL A 75 -10.48 5.92 4.85
C VAL A 75 -11.48 6.51 5.86
N ARG A 76 -12.56 7.15 5.38
CA ARG A 76 -13.60 7.75 6.21
C ARG A 76 -14.71 6.75 6.54
#